data_AF-A0A1C1CC83-F1
#
_entry.id   AF-A0A1C1CC83-F1
#
_cell.length_a   1.000
_cell.length_b   1.000
_cell.length_c   1.000
_cell.angle_alpha   90.00
_cell.angle_beta   90.00
_cell.angle_gamma   90.00
#
_symmetry.space_group_name_H-M   'P 1'
#
loop_
_entity.id
_entity.type
_entity.pdbx_description
1 polymer ?
#
loop_
_entity_poly.entity_id
_entity_poly.type
_entity_poly.pdbx_seq_one_letter_code
_entity_poly.pdbx_strand_id
1 'polypeptide(L)'
;MSSMRGLVQFIADLRNARARELEEKRINKELANIRQKFKSEKLDGYQKKKYVCKLLYIYIQGYNVDFGHLEAVNLISATKYSEKQIGYLAVTLFLHEQHELLPLVVNSIRKDLLDHNELNNCLALHAVANVGGREMGEALSADVHRLLISPTSKSFVKKKAALTLLRLYRKHPAIIQREWAERIVSLMDDPDMGVVLSVTSLVMALIQDNPDAFKGSYVKAAQRLRRVVIENDISPDYLYYKVPCPWIQVKFLKLLQYYPPSGKFLWSVAELY
;
A
#
# COMPACT_ATOMS: atom_id res chain seq x y z
N MET A 1 -18.10 -0.21 17.51
CA MET A 1 -17.22 0.98 17.58
C MET A 1 -17.85 1.95 18.58
N SER A 2 -17.31 2.12 19.79
CA SER A 2 -17.83 3.15 20.70
C SER A 2 -17.59 4.52 20.07
N SER A 3 -18.65 5.16 19.60
CA SER A 3 -18.62 6.51 19.02
C SER A 3 -17.80 7.43 19.93
N MET A 4 -16.72 8.00 19.42
CA MET A 4 -15.89 8.97 20.14
C MET A 4 -16.68 10.29 20.22
N ARG A 5 -17.63 10.39 21.16
CA ARG A 5 -18.53 11.55 21.30
C ARG A 5 -17.79 12.89 21.24
N GLY A 6 -16.62 12.98 21.89
CA GLY A 6 -15.80 14.19 21.88
C GLY A 6 -15.19 14.56 20.52
N LEU A 7 -14.91 13.58 19.64
CA LEU A 7 -14.50 13.83 18.25
C LEU A 7 -15.71 14.26 17.41
N VAL A 8 -16.84 13.57 17.56
CA VAL A 8 -18.07 13.87 16.81
C VAL A 8 -18.55 15.29 17.13
N GLN A 9 -18.55 15.67 18.41
CA GLN A 9 -18.91 17.03 18.82
C GLN A 9 -17.96 18.07 18.24
N PHE A 10 -16.65 17.80 18.26
CA PHE A 10 -15.66 18.73 17.69
C PHE A 10 -15.88 18.93 16.19
N ILE A 11 -16.10 17.85 15.43
CA ILE A 11 -16.40 17.93 14.00
C ILE A 11 -17.72 18.69 13.77
N ALA A 12 -18.75 18.45 14.60
CA ALA A 12 -20.01 19.17 14.51
C ALA A 12 -19.85 20.67 14.80
N ASP A 13 -19.07 21.05 15.81
CA ASP A 13 -18.78 22.45 16.12
C ASP A 13 -18.12 23.15 14.93
N LEU A 14 -17.12 22.51 14.29
CA LEU A 14 -16.42 23.07 13.14
C LEU A 14 -17.34 23.20 11.92
N ARG A 15 -18.15 22.18 11.63
CA ARG A 15 -19.12 22.23 10.52
C ARG A 15 -20.22 23.27 10.71
N ASN A 16 -20.53 23.63 11.96
CA ASN A 16 -21.54 24.64 12.29
C ASN A 16 -20.94 26.05 12.43
N ALA A 17 -19.61 26.21 12.34
CA ALA A 17 -18.96 27.50 12.37
C ALA A 17 -19.29 28.27 11.08
N ARG A 18 -20.07 29.34 11.21
CA ARG A 18 -20.54 30.14 10.06
C ARG A 18 -19.51 31.11 9.49
N ALA A 19 -18.40 31.30 10.20
CA ALA A 19 -17.32 32.20 9.83
C ALA A 19 -15.98 31.52 10.11
N ARG A 20 -15.02 31.74 9.21
CA ARG A 20 -13.66 31.17 9.30
C ARG A 20 -12.96 31.52 10.62
N GLU A 21 -13.15 32.73 11.12
CA GLU A 21 -12.59 33.15 12.41
C GLU A 21 -13.13 32.34 13.61
N LEU A 22 -14.40 31.92 13.57
CA LEU A 22 -15.00 31.10 14.63
C LEU A 22 -14.44 29.68 14.59
N GLU A 23 -14.24 29.15 13.38
CA GLU A 23 -13.58 27.87 13.15
C GLU A 23 -12.14 27.89 13.68
N GLU A 24 -11.35 28.89 13.27
CA GLU A 24 -9.97 29.11 13.72
C GLU A 24 -9.88 29.23 15.25
N LYS A 25 -10.76 30.02 15.88
CA LYS A 25 -10.85 30.13 17.34
C LYS A 25 -11.14 28.78 17.99
N ARG A 26 -12.07 27.99 17.44
CA ARG A 26 -12.42 26.67 17.97
C ARG A 26 -11.28 25.66 17.83
N ILE A 27 -10.58 25.68 16.69
CA ILE A 27 -9.41 24.84 16.41
C ILE A 27 -8.28 25.19 17.38
N ASN A 28 -7.94 26.47 17.53
CA ASN A 28 -6.88 26.91 18.43
C ASN A 28 -7.16 26.51 19.90
N LYS A 29 -8.41 26.64 20.34
CA LYS A 29 -8.85 26.17 21.66
C LYS A 29 -8.66 24.66 21.81
N GLU A 30 -9.02 23.88 20.79
CA GLU A 30 -8.86 22.43 20.83
C GLU A 30 -7.39 22.01 20.78
N LEU A 31 -6.56 22.63 19.93
CA LEU A 31 -5.12 22.37 19.88
C LEU A 31 -4.45 22.65 21.23
N ALA A 32 -4.80 23.76 21.89
CA ALA A 32 -4.31 24.06 23.23
C ALA A 32 -4.69 22.99 24.26
N ASN A 33 -5.95 22.54 24.24
CA ASN A 33 -6.43 21.44 25.09
C ASN A 33 -5.67 20.14 24.82
N ILE A 34 -5.46 19.76 23.55
CA ILE A 34 -4.74 18.53 23.21
C ILE A 34 -3.27 18.63 23.66
N ARG A 35 -2.61 19.77 23.43
CA ARG A 35 -1.23 20.00 23.91
C ARG A 35 -1.11 19.80 25.42
N GLN A 36 -2.04 20.37 26.18
CA GLN A 36 -2.07 20.20 27.63
C GLN A 36 -2.22 18.73 28.00
N LYS A 37 -3.19 18.02 27.39
CA LYS A 37 -3.46 16.60 27.65
C LYS A 37 -2.29 15.68 27.33
N PHE A 38 -1.53 15.97 26.28
CA PHE A 38 -0.34 15.18 25.92
C PHE A 38 0.83 15.41 26.90
N LYS A 39 0.94 16.60 27.50
CA LYS A 39 1.98 16.90 28.49
C LYS A 39 1.67 16.39 29.89
N SER A 40 0.41 16.50 30.34
CA SER A 40 0.07 16.35 31.76
C SER A 40 -0.40 14.96 32.18
N GLU A 41 -0.86 14.13 31.25
CA GLU A 41 -1.57 12.89 31.57
C GLU A 41 -0.96 11.68 30.84
N LYS A 42 -0.80 10.56 31.57
CA LYS A 42 -0.59 9.25 30.92
C LYS A 42 -1.90 8.83 30.25
N LEU A 43 -2.05 9.22 29.00
CA LEU A 43 -3.23 8.88 28.20
C LEU A 43 -3.25 7.40 27.86
N ASP A 44 -4.40 6.76 28.11
CA ASP A 44 -4.67 5.43 27.58
C ASP A 44 -4.79 5.45 26.04
N GLY A 45 -4.84 4.27 25.44
CA GLY A 45 -4.95 4.11 23.98
C GLY A 45 -6.21 4.75 23.39
N TYR A 46 -7.32 4.77 24.13
CA TYR A 46 -8.58 5.34 23.66
C TYR A 46 -8.53 6.87 23.58
N GLN A 47 -8.05 7.53 24.65
CA GLN A 47 -7.89 8.98 24.70
C GLN A 47 -6.86 9.44 23.66
N LYS A 48 -5.73 8.74 23.56
CA LYS A 48 -4.70 9.03 22.56
C LYS A 48 -5.26 8.93 21.14
N LYS A 49 -5.97 7.85 20.83
CA LYS A 49 -6.69 7.68 19.55
C LYS A 49 -7.64 8.84 19.29
N LYS A 50 -8.49 9.21 20.26
CA LYS A 50 -9.46 10.31 20.12
C LYS A 50 -8.77 11.63 19.76
N TYR A 51 -7.69 11.98 20.46
CA TYR A 51 -7.00 13.24 20.21
C TYR A 51 -6.20 13.23 18.90
N VAL A 52 -5.54 12.12 18.56
CA VAL A 52 -4.88 11.97 17.25
C VAL A 52 -5.92 12.07 16.12
N CYS A 53 -7.13 11.51 16.26
CA CYS A 53 -8.20 11.71 15.28
C CYS A 53 -8.62 13.19 15.13
N LYS A 54 -8.62 13.98 16.21
CA LYS A 54 -8.91 15.42 16.12
C LYS A 54 -7.80 16.14 15.36
N LEU A 55 -6.54 15.82 15.65
CA LEU A 55 -5.39 16.37 14.93
C LEU A 55 -5.44 16.01 13.43
N LEU A 56 -5.75 14.75 13.11
CA LEU A 56 -5.95 14.30 11.73
C LEU A 56 -7.04 15.12 11.02
N TYR A 57 -8.17 15.35 11.69
CA TYR A 57 -9.25 16.15 11.11
C TYR A 57 -8.82 17.60 10.85
N ILE A 58 -8.16 18.23 11.82
CA ILE A 58 -7.61 19.60 11.71
C ILE A 58 -6.63 19.69 10.53
N TYR A 59 -5.73 18.72 10.41
CA TYR A 59 -4.79 18.63 9.29
C TYR A 59 -5.49 18.48 7.93
N ILE A 60 -6.50 17.62 7.84
CA ILE A 60 -7.29 17.41 6.61
C ILE A 60 -8.05 18.69 6.21
N GLN A 61 -8.46 19.53 7.17
CA GLN A 61 -9.04 20.84 6.88
C GLN A 61 -7.98 21.88 6.41
N GLY A 62 -6.70 21.52 6.37
CA GLY A 62 -5.61 22.37 5.86
C GLY A 62 -4.92 23.20 6.93
N TYR A 63 -5.18 22.97 8.22
CA TYR A 63 -4.49 23.65 9.31
C TYR A 63 -3.19 22.94 9.68
N ASN A 64 -2.20 23.73 10.09
CA ASN A 64 -0.93 23.19 10.53
C ASN A 64 -1.09 22.39 11.83
N VAL A 65 -0.47 21.21 11.87
CA VAL A 65 -0.36 20.35 13.05
C VAL A 65 1.12 20.05 13.24
N ASP A 66 1.72 20.65 14.26
CA ASP A 66 3.15 20.64 14.55
C ASP A 66 3.52 19.78 15.79
N PHE A 67 2.54 19.10 16.38
CA PHE A 67 2.72 18.24 17.55
C PHE A 67 1.78 17.02 17.48
N GLY A 68 1.99 16.06 18.38
CA GLY A 68 1.20 14.83 18.42
C GLY A 68 1.76 13.70 17.56
N HIS A 69 2.90 13.92 16.89
CA HIS A 69 3.57 12.93 16.05
C HIS A 69 4.04 11.74 16.90
N LEU A 70 4.61 11.98 18.09
CA LEU A 70 5.05 10.92 19.00
C LEU A 70 3.86 10.07 19.48
N GLU A 71 2.72 10.70 19.78
CA GLU A 71 1.49 10.01 20.16
C GLU A 71 0.94 9.17 19.01
N ALA A 72 1.01 9.65 17.77
CA ALA A 72 0.66 8.89 16.58
C ALA A 72 1.57 7.65 16.41
N VAL A 73 2.90 7.82 16.56
CA VAL A 73 3.86 6.70 16.51
C VAL A 73 3.61 5.69 17.63
N ASN A 74 3.32 6.15 18.84
CA ASN A 74 2.98 5.28 19.96
C ASN A 74 1.72 4.44 19.69
N LEU A 75 0.74 4.98 18.95
CA LEU A 75 -0.45 4.22 18.56
C LEU A 75 -0.13 3.10 17.58
N ILE A 76 0.90 3.22 16.73
CA ILE A 76 1.32 2.11 15.84
C ILE A 76 1.69 0.87 16.66
N SER A 77 2.28 1.04 17.83
CA SER A 77 2.65 -0.07 18.71
C SER A 77 1.50 -0.56 19.60
N ALA A 78 0.28 -0.01 19.46
CA ALA A 78 -0.88 -0.44 20.24
C ALA A 78 -1.33 -1.87 19.88
N THR A 79 -1.80 -2.61 20.88
CA THR A 79 -2.33 -3.97 20.69
C THR A 79 -3.70 -3.98 20.03
N LYS A 80 -4.53 -2.96 20.26
CA LYS A 80 -5.86 -2.85 19.66
C LYS A 80 -5.76 -2.34 18.23
N TYR A 81 -6.29 -3.11 17.27
CA TYR A 81 -6.30 -2.75 15.85
C TYR A 81 -6.84 -1.33 15.59
N SER A 82 -7.94 -0.94 16.24
CA SER A 82 -8.54 0.39 16.03
C SER A 82 -7.62 1.55 16.46
N GLU A 83 -6.70 1.32 17.39
CA GLU A 83 -5.71 2.31 17.85
C GLU A 83 -4.53 2.33 16.87
N LYS A 84 -4.00 1.14 16.54
CA LYS A 84 -2.94 0.93 15.55
C LYS A 84 -3.28 1.54 14.19
N GLN A 85 -4.50 1.30 13.69
CA GLN A 85 -4.97 1.84 12.41
C GLN A 85 -4.92 3.38 12.37
N ILE A 86 -5.31 4.05 13.47
CA ILE A 86 -5.25 5.52 13.56
C ILE A 86 -3.80 5.99 13.66
N GLY A 87 -2.94 5.27 14.39
CA GLY A 87 -1.49 5.56 14.42
C GLY A 87 -0.87 5.51 13.03
N TYR A 88 -1.16 4.46 12.27
CA TYR A 88 -0.68 4.34 10.88
C TYR A 88 -1.22 5.43 9.97
N LEU A 89 -2.52 5.72 10.02
CA LEU A 89 -3.11 6.79 9.23
C LEU A 89 -2.45 8.15 9.54
N ALA A 90 -2.28 8.47 10.82
CA ALA A 90 -1.61 9.68 11.27
C ALA A 90 -0.16 9.75 10.78
N VAL A 91 0.60 8.66 10.88
CA VAL A 91 1.96 8.61 10.36
C VAL A 91 2.01 8.80 8.85
N THR A 92 1.08 8.23 8.08
CA THR A 92 1.03 8.45 6.62
C THR A 92 0.70 9.88 6.20
N LEU A 93 0.15 10.69 7.11
CA LEU A 93 -0.26 12.07 6.81
C LEU A 93 0.70 13.11 7.41
N PHE A 94 1.25 12.86 8.60
CA PHE A 94 2.10 13.82 9.31
C PHE A 94 3.60 13.65 9.03
N LEU A 95 4.08 12.43 8.78
CA LEU A 95 5.50 12.17 8.67
C LEU A 95 5.97 12.24 7.22
N HIS A 96 7.06 12.98 7.01
CA HIS A 96 7.84 13.01 5.78
C HIS A 96 9.13 12.18 5.94
N GLU A 97 9.90 12.05 4.86
CA GLU A 97 11.04 11.12 4.75
C GLU A 97 12.26 11.48 5.59
N GLN A 98 12.31 12.69 6.14
CA GLN A 98 13.40 13.20 6.98
C GLN A 98 12.92 13.49 8.41
N HIS A 99 11.74 13.01 8.79
CA HIS A 99 11.18 13.26 10.11
C HIS A 99 11.97 12.49 11.17
N GLU A 100 12.31 13.14 12.30
CA GLU A 100 13.16 12.57 13.37
C GLU A 100 12.65 11.24 13.95
N LEU A 101 11.33 11.05 13.96
CA LEU A 101 10.66 9.83 14.44
C LEU A 101 10.63 8.68 13.42
N LEU A 102 11.11 8.89 12.18
CA LEU A 102 11.06 7.88 11.13
C LEU A 102 11.74 6.55 11.52
N PRO A 103 12.90 6.53 12.21
CA PRO A 103 13.50 5.26 12.64
C PRO A 103 12.60 4.44 13.57
N LEU A 104 11.84 5.09 14.47
CA LEU A 104 10.88 4.39 15.34
C LEU A 104 9.74 3.79 14.52
N VAL A 105 9.24 4.54 13.54
CA VAL A 105 8.20 4.06 12.61
C VAL A 105 8.69 2.87 11.80
N VAL A 106 9.91 2.92 11.25
CA VAL A 106 10.50 1.81 10.50
C VAL A 106 10.59 0.55 11.35
N ASN A 107 11.00 0.66 12.62
CA ASN A 107 11.05 -0.48 13.54
C ASN A 107 9.67 -1.05 13.84
N SER A 108 8.66 -0.19 14.08
CA SER A 108 7.28 -0.63 14.28
C SER A 108 6.68 -1.26 13.03
N ILE A 109 6.95 -0.72 11.84
CA ILE A 109 6.52 -1.29 10.56
C ILE A 109 7.14 -2.67 10.38
N ARG A 110 8.45 -2.83 10.59
CA ARG A 110 9.12 -4.13 10.46
C ARG A 110 8.46 -5.18 11.36
N LYS A 111 8.20 -4.84 12.62
CA LYS A 111 7.49 -5.74 13.55
C LYS A 111 6.14 -6.18 12.98
N ASP A 112 5.35 -5.24 12.45
CA ASP A 112 4.03 -5.55 11.89
C ASP A 112 4.09 -6.25 10.53
N LEU A 113 5.18 -6.13 9.75
CA LEU A 113 5.41 -6.93 8.54
C LEU A 113 5.77 -8.38 8.89
N LEU A 114 6.46 -8.60 10.01
CA LEU A 114 6.85 -9.92 10.51
C LEU A 114 5.73 -10.63 11.32
N ASP A 115 4.71 -9.89 11.74
CA ASP A 115 3.54 -10.44 12.44
C ASP A 115 2.76 -11.42 11.54
N HIS A 116 2.14 -12.43 12.14
CA HIS A 116 1.23 -13.36 11.46
C HIS A 116 -0.15 -12.75 11.19
N ASN A 117 -0.48 -11.62 11.84
CA ASN A 117 -1.75 -10.94 11.64
C ASN A 117 -1.76 -10.14 10.31
N GLU A 118 -2.56 -10.60 9.36
CA GLU A 118 -2.69 -9.98 8.03
C GLU A 118 -3.15 -8.51 8.07
N LEU A 119 -3.94 -8.11 9.07
CA LEU A 119 -4.42 -6.75 9.21
C LEU A 119 -3.27 -5.80 9.58
N ASN A 120 -2.36 -6.28 10.44
CA ASN A 120 -1.14 -5.55 10.80
C ASN A 120 -0.20 -5.46 9.60
N ASN A 121 -0.01 -6.56 8.87
CA ASN A 121 0.76 -6.55 7.62
C ASN A 121 0.19 -5.52 6.63
N CYS A 122 -1.14 -5.47 6.46
CA CYS A 122 -1.79 -4.54 5.53
C CYS A 122 -1.61 -3.07 5.91
N LEU A 123 -1.67 -2.74 7.20
CA LEU A 123 -1.41 -1.38 7.69
C LEU A 123 0.04 -0.98 7.46
N ALA A 124 0.98 -1.87 7.78
CA ALA A 124 2.40 -1.68 7.55
C ALA A 124 2.71 -1.47 6.05
N LEU A 125 2.20 -2.34 5.17
CA LEU A 125 2.37 -2.23 3.72
C LEU A 125 1.80 -0.92 3.15
N HIS A 126 0.65 -0.47 3.66
CA HIS A 126 0.07 0.82 3.30
C HIS A 126 0.99 1.97 3.73
N ALA A 127 1.54 1.92 4.94
CA ALA A 127 2.45 2.96 5.42
C ALA A 127 3.73 3.03 4.58
N VAL A 128 4.35 1.89 4.26
CA VAL A 128 5.52 1.84 3.38
C VAL A 128 5.21 2.43 2.00
N ALA A 129 4.05 2.14 1.42
CA ALA A 129 3.70 2.67 0.10
C ALA A 129 3.48 4.20 0.08
N ASN A 130 3.02 4.79 1.19
CA ASN A 130 2.70 6.22 1.26
C ASN A 130 3.87 7.08 1.78
N VAL A 131 4.61 6.59 2.78
CA VAL A 131 5.72 7.30 3.42
C VAL A 131 7.07 6.96 2.78
N GLY A 132 7.20 5.77 2.19
CA GLY A 132 8.47 5.16 1.82
C GLY A 132 9.37 6.02 0.94
N GLY A 133 10.47 6.48 1.55
CA GLY A 133 11.66 6.99 0.88
C GLY A 133 12.73 5.92 0.72
N ARG A 134 13.94 6.36 0.36
CA ARG A 134 15.08 5.47 0.10
C ARG A 134 15.42 4.62 1.31
N GLU A 135 15.65 5.24 2.47
CA GLU A 135 16.07 4.55 3.69
C GLU A 135 15.04 3.53 4.17
N MET A 136 13.75 3.92 4.19
CA MET A 136 12.66 3.01 4.55
C MET A 136 12.55 1.85 3.56
N GLY A 137 12.71 2.14 2.27
CA GLY A 137 12.68 1.16 1.21
C GLY A 137 13.82 0.15 1.31
N GLU A 138 15.07 0.61 1.50
CA GLU A 138 16.25 -0.23 1.73
C GLU A 138 16.08 -1.09 3.00
N ALA A 139 15.49 -0.52 4.05
CA ALA A 139 15.30 -1.20 5.32
C ALA A 139 14.22 -2.28 5.30
N LEU A 140 13.18 -2.17 4.45
CA LEU A 140 11.96 -2.98 4.55
C LEU A 140 11.61 -3.77 3.28
N SER A 141 12.26 -3.52 2.14
CA SER A 141 11.90 -4.15 0.87
C SER A 141 11.98 -5.68 0.91
N ALA A 142 12.97 -6.24 1.60
CA ALA A 142 13.11 -7.67 1.80
C ALA A 142 11.92 -8.27 2.57
N ASP A 143 11.42 -7.56 3.59
CA ASP A 143 10.24 -7.96 4.36
C ASP A 143 8.95 -7.88 3.52
N VAL A 144 8.81 -6.83 2.71
CA VAL A 144 7.70 -6.69 1.76
C VAL A 144 7.74 -7.79 0.71
N HIS A 145 8.92 -8.08 0.14
CA HIS A 145 9.11 -9.16 -0.82
C HIS A 145 8.79 -10.52 -0.19
N ARG A 146 9.22 -10.79 1.05
CA ARG A 146 8.87 -12.00 1.79
C ARG A 146 7.35 -12.19 1.90
N LEU A 147 6.59 -11.15 2.23
CA LEU A 147 5.12 -11.21 2.27
C LEU A 147 4.49 -11.43 0.90
N LEU A 148 5.12 -10.96 -0.19
CA LEU A 148 4.63 -11.20 -1.54
C LEU A 148 4.77 -12.68 -1.94
N ILE A 149 5.94 -13.28 -1.68
CA ILE A 149 6.26 -14.64 -2.16
C ILE A 149 5.86 -15.76 -1.19
N SER A 150 5.56 -15.42 0.07
CA SER A 150 5.26 -16.44 1.07
C SER A 150 3.96 -17.18 0.74
N PRO A 151 3.95 -18.52 0.74
CA PRO A 151 2.75 -19.31 0.49
C PRO A 151 1.71 -19.16 1.61
N THR A 152 2.12 -18.78 2.82
CA THR A 152 1.21 -18.55 3.95
C THR A 152 0.57 -17.17 3.94
N SER A 153 1.05 -16.25 3.09
CA SER A 153 0.50 -14.91 2.98
C SER A 153 -0.83 -14.93 2.21
N LYS A 154 -1.84 -14.27 2.80
CA LYS A 154 -3.18 -14.18 2.23
C LYS A 154 -3.18 -13.31 0.97
N SER A 155 -4.10 -13.58 0.05
CA SER A 155 -4.15 -12.90 -1.25
C SER A 155 -4.22 -11.38 -1.14
N PHE A 156 -4.92 -10.83 -0.14
CA PHE A 156 -5.00 -9.39 0.07
C PHE A 156 -3.66 -8.75 0.49
N VAL A 157 -2.88 -9.46 1.32
CA VAL A 157 -1.52 -9.05 1.71
C VAL A 157 -0.60 -9.10 0.48
N LYS A 158 -0.64 -10.19 -0.31
CA LYS A 158 0.14 -10.30 -1.55
C LYS A 158 -0.15 -9.17 -2.54
N LYS A 159 -1.44 -8.83 -2.77
CA LYS A 159 -1.86 -7.69 -3.61
C LYS A 159 -1.20 -6.40 -3.15
N LYS A 160 -1.28 -6.11 -1.84
CA LYS A 160 -0.66 -4.92 -1.26
C LYS A 160 0.86 -4.96 -1.37
N ALA A 161 1.50 -6.08 -1.07
CA ALA A 161 2.95 -6.22 -1.14
C ALA A 161 3.49 -5.98 -2.56
N ALA A 162 2.82 -6.52 -3.59
CA ALA A 162 3.17 -6.27 -4.99
C ALA A 162 3.07 -4.78 -5.35
N LEU A 163 2.00 -4.10 -4.94
CA LEU A 163 1.81 -2.68 -5.21
C LEU A 163 2.75 -1.78 -4.39
N THR A 164 3.09 -2.18 -3.15
CA THR A 164 4.09 -1.52 -2.32
C THR A 164 5.47 -1.62 -2.98
N LEU A 165 5.90 -2.81 -3.43
CA LEU A 165 7.15 -2.96 -4.20
C LEU A 165 7.14 -2.14 -5.48
N LEU A 166 6.02 -2.11 -6.21
CA LEU A 166 5.90 -1.30 -7.42
C LEU A 166 6.10 0.19 -7.13
N ARG A 167 5.52 0.67 -6.02
CA ARG A 167 5.68 2.06 -5.58
C ARG A 167 7.13 2.36 -5.18
N LEU A 168 7.77 1.47 -4.41
CA LEU A 168 9.17 1.61 -4.01
C LEU A 168 10.10 1.59 -5.23
N TYR A 169 9.93 0.63 -6.13
CA TYR A 169 10.71 0.49 -7.36
C TYR A 169 10.65 1.74 -8.25
N ARG A 170 9.45 2.29 -8.48
CA ARG A 170 9.29 3.51 -9.28
C ARG A 170 10.01 4.73 -8.69
N LYS A 171 10.25 4.73 -7.38
CA LYS A 171 10.93 5.82 -6.68
C LYS A 171 12.43 5.58 -6.57
N HIS A 172 12.81 4.34 -6.29
CA HIS A 172 14.18 3.91 -6.05
C HIS A 172 14.39 2.52 -6.68
N PRO A 173 14.70 2.43 -7.98
CA PRO A 173 14.80 1.17 -8.70
C PRO A 173 15.78 0.17 -8.08
N ALA A 174 16.87 0.66 -7.49
CA ALA A 174 17.92 -0.14 -6.85
C ALA A 174 17.45 -0.96 -5.63
N ILE A 175 16.25 -0.70 -5.10
CA ILE A 175 15.68 -1.46 -3.99
C ILE A 175 15.33 -2.91 -4.40
N ILE A 176 14.94 -3.12 -5.66
CA ILE A 176 14.52 -4.44 -6.14
C ILE A 176 15.74 -5.23 -6.57
N GLN A 177 15.90 -6.41 -5.98
CA GLN A 177 17.01 -7.31 -6.27
C GLN A 177 16.68 -8.19 -7.48
N ARG A 178 17.67 -8.42 -8.34
CA ARG A 178 17.49 -9.19 -9.59
C ARG A 178 17.08 -10.64 -9.31
N GLU A 179 17.56 -11.19 -8.20
CA GLU A 179 17.33 -12.57 -7.74
C GLU A 179 15.85 -12.81 -7.37
N TRP A 180 15.05 -11.75 -7.19
CA TRP A 180 13.63 -11.86 -6.89
C TRP A 180 12.78 -12.15 -8.14
N ALA A 181 13.34 -11.98 -9.35
CA ALA A 181 12.60 -12.02 -10.60
C ALA A 181 11.82 -13.33 -10.79
N GLU A 182 12.47 -14.50 -10.62
CA GLU A 182 11.82 -15.80 -10.82
C GLU A 182 10.63 -16.01 -9.89
N ARG A 183 10.78 -15.65 -8.61
CA ARG A 183 9.71 -15.78 -7.62
C ARG A 183 8.57 -14.82 -7.90
N ILE A 184 8.85 -13.57 -8.27
CA ILE A 184 7.82 -12.59 -8.65
C ILE A 184 7.07 -13.08 -9.90
N VAL A 185 7.78 -13.55 -10.94
CA VAL A 185 7.17 -14.07 -12.16
C VAL A 185 6.30 -15.30 -11.88
N SER A 186 6.71 -16.18 -10.97
CA SER A 186 5.91 -17.35 -10.57
C SER A 186 4.51 -17.00 -10.05
N LEU A 187 4.36 -15.83 -9.39
CA LEU A 187 3.07 -15.35 -8.86
C LEU A 187 2.10 -14.85 -9.95
N MET A 188 2.51 -14.79 -11.22
CA MET A 188 1.57 -14.57 -12.33
C MET A 188 0.63 -15.76 -12.54
N ASP A 189 0.94 -16.93 -11.97
CA ASP A 189 0.07 -18.11 -11.95
C ASP A 189 -0.71 -18.27 -10.64
N ASP A 190 -0.73 -17.25 -9.76
CA ASP A 190 -1.48 -17.33 -8.50
C ASP A 190 -2.98 -17.57 -8.78
N PRO A 191 -3.65 -18.40 -7.95
CA PRO A 191 -5.08 -18.68 -8.12
C PRO A 191 -5.96 -17.43 -7.95
N ASP A 192 -5.55 -16.44 -7.17
CA ASP A 192 -6.28 -15.19 -7.01
C ASP A 192 -5.95 -14.20 -8.14
N MET A 193 -6.93 -13.89 -9.00
CA MET A 193 -6.72 -13.00 -10.14
C MET A 193 -6.37 -11.56 -9.74
N GLY A 194 -6.76 -11.11 -8.55
CA GLY A 194 -6.32 -9.82 -8.02
C GLY A 194 -4.82 -9.81 -7.69
N VAL A 195 -4.27 -10.93 -7.20
CA VAL A 195 -2.82 -11.10 -7.01
C VAL A 195 -2.13 -11.05 -8.36
N VAL A 196 -2.63 -11.81 -9.33
CA VAL A 196 -2.11 -11.82 -10.72
C VAL A 196 -2.10 -10.41 -11.31
N LEU A 197 -3.18 -9.64 -11.16
CA LEU A 197 -3.27 -8.25 -11.64
C LEU A 197 -2.20 -7.35 -11.01
N SER A 198 -2.01 -7.48 -9.69
CA SER A 198 -1.08 -6.66 -8.91
C SER A 198 0.38 -7.01 -9.25
N VAL A 199 0.69 -8.30 -9.31
CA VAL A 199 2.02 -8.83 -9.68
C VAL A 199 2.34 -8.49 -11.13
N THR A 200 1.40 -8.66 -12.07
CA THR A 200 1.63 -8.29 -13.47
C THR A 200 1.93 -6.80 -13.61
N SER A 201 1.31 -5.95 -12.79
CA SER A 201 1.63 -4.52 -12.75
C SER A 201 3.05 -4.24 -12.28
N LEU A 202 3.54 -4.99 -11.29
CA LEU A 202 4.93 -4.94 -10.82
C LEU A 202 5.90 -5.45 -11.91
N VAL A 203 5.63 -6.62 -12.48
CA VAL A 203 6.44 -7.25 -13.53
C VAL A 203 6.56 -6.35 -14.76
N MET A 204 5.46 -5.75 -15.24
CA MET A 204 5.50 -4.82 -16.37
C MET A 204 6.38 -3.59 -16.13
N ALA A 205 6.55 -3.16 -14.87
CA ALA A 205 7.47 -2.08 -14.55
C ALA A 205 8.92 -2.60 -14.57
N LEU A 206 9.18 -3.75 -13.94
CA LEU A 206 10.52 -4.33 -13.82
C LEU A 206 11.11 -4.80 -15.16
N ILE A 207 10.26 -5.26 -16.09
CA ILE A 207 10.68 -5.68 -17.44
C ILE A 207 11.36 -4.54 -18.20
N GLN A 208 10.94 -3.28 -17.99
CA GLN A 208 11.47 -2.15 -18.74
C GLN A 208 12.97 -1.94 -18.49
N ASP A 209 13.44 -2.20 -17.26
CA ASP A 209 14.86 -2.07 -16.92
C ASP A 209 15.61 -3.41 -17.06
N ASN A 210 14.94 -4.55 -16.88
CA ASN A 210 15.58 -5.87 -16.81
C ASN A 210 14.82 -6.93 -17.65
N PRO A 211 14.68 -6.76 -18.98
CA PRO A 211 13.88 -7.66 -19.80
C PRO A 211 14.33 -9.11 -19.72
N ASP A 212 15.64 -9.37 -19.66
CA ASP A 212 16.17 -10.73 -19.58
C ASP A 212 15.79 -11.46 -18.29
N ALA A 213 15.82 -10.76 -17.15
CA ALA A 213 15.50 -11.36 -15.85
C ALA A 213 14.03 -11.77 -15.76
N PHE A 214 13.15 -11.05 -16.47
CA PHE A 214 11.71 -11.28 -16.45
C PHE A 214 11.20 -12.02 -17.69
N LYS A 215 12.08 -12.58 -18.52
CA LYS A 215 11.73 -13.24 -19.79
C LYS A 215 10.70 -14.37 -19.63
N GLY A 216 10.65 -15.06 -18.49
CA GLY A 216 9.63 -16.07 -18.21
C GLY A 216 8.19 -15.53 -18.11
N SER A 217 8.01 -14.22 -17.98
CA SER A 217 6.70 -13.58 -17.78
C SER A 217 5.79 -13.63 -19.01
N TYR A 218 6.34 -13.51 -20.23
CA TYR A 218 5.51 -13.53 -21.45
C TYR A 218 4.89 -14.93 -21.68
N VAL A 219 5.62 -16.00 -21.32
CA VAL A 219 5.11 -17.37 -21.41
C VAL A 219 3.91 -17.55 -20.48
N LYS A 220 4.03 -17.10 -19.22
CA LYS A 220 2.93 -17.14 -18.25
C LYS A 220 1.74 -16.28 -18.68
N ALA A 221 2.00 -15.07 -19.16
CA ALA A 221 0.96 -14.18 -19.68
C ALA A 221 0.18 -14.82 -20.85
N ALA A 222 0.89 -15.43 -21.82
CA ALA A 222 0.26 -16.10 -22.95
C ALA A 222 -0.56 -17.33 -22.51
N GLN A 223 -0.01 -18.17 -21.64
CA GLN A 223 -0.70 -19.34 -21.11
C GLN A 223 -1.96 -18.96 -20.31
N ARG A 224 -1.86 -17.94 -19.45
CA ARG A 224 -2.99 -17.47 -18.65
C ARG A 224 -4.05 -16.79 -19.52
N LEU A 225 -3.65 -16.02 -20.53
CA LEU A 225 -4.57 -15.44 -21.50
C LEU A 225 -5.34 -16.52 -22.27
N ARG A 226 -4.66 -17.59 -22.70
CA ARG A 226 -5.31 -18.76 -23.34
C ARG A 226 -6.34 -19.41 -22.43
N ARG A 227 -5.99 -19.67 -21.15
CA ARG A 227 -6.92 -20.25 -20.17
C ARG A 227 -8.18 -19.39 -19.99
N VAL A 228 -7.98 -18.09 -19.81
CA VAL A 228 -9.07 -17.14 -19.55
C VAL A 228 -9.96 -16.89 -20.78
N VAL A 229 -9.36 -16.77 -21.97
CA VAL A 229 -10.09 -16.33 -23.19
C VAL A 229 -10.60 -17.52 -24.01
N ILE A 230 -9.82 -18.59 -24.12
CA ILE A 230 -10.15 -19.72 -25.00
C ILE A 230 -10.80 -20.85 -24.21
N GLU A 231 -10.22 -21.20 -23.07
CA GLU A 231 -10.70 -22.34 -22.26
C GLU A 231 -11.81 -21.94 -21.28
N ASN A 232 -12.09 -20.63 -21.14
CA ASN A 232 -13.04 -20.06 -20.20
C ASN A 232 -12.81 -20.56 -18.75
N ASP A 233 -11.55 -20.83 -18.40
CA ASP A 233 -11.12 -21.29 -17.07
C ASP A 233 -11.01 -20.11 -16.11
N ILE A 234 -12.16 -19.66 -15.61
CA ILE A 234 -12.25 -18.55 -14.67
C ILE A 234 -13.52 -18.59 -13.82
N SER A 235 -13.41 -18.19 -12.55
CA SER A 235 -14.59 -18.03 -11.69
C SER A 235 -15.55 -16.95 -12.23
N PRO A 236 -16.87 -17.17 -12.17
CA PRO A 236 -17.88 -16.16 -12.48
C PRO A 236 -17.69 -14.83 -11.71
N ASP A 237 -17.07 -14.86 -10.52
CA ASP A 237 -16.78 -13.67 -9.71
C ASP A 237 -15.86 -12.66 -10.41
N TYR A 238 -15.14 -13.11 -11.44
CA TYR A 238 -14.22 -12.29 -12.21
C TYR A 238 -14.77 -11.86 -13.59
N LEU A 239 -16.03 -12.15 -13.87
CA LEU A 239 -16.72 -11.67 -15.06
C LEU A 239 -17.17 -10.22 -14.88
N TYR A 240 -16.83 -9.37 -15.84
CA TYR A 240 -17.32 -8.00 -15.93
C TYR A 240 -18.10 -7.85 -17.24
N TYR A 241 -19.43 -7.71 -17.16
CA TYR A 241 -20.33 -7.72 -18.32
C TYR A 241 -20.06 -8.90 -19.28
N LYS A 242 -19.96 -10.12 -18.73
CA LYS A 242 -19.66 -11.37 -19.46
C LYS A 242 -18.26 -11.44 -20.08
N VAL A 243 -17.41 -10.44 -19.88
CA VAL A 243 -16.01 -10.48 -20.28
C VAL A 243 -15.15 -10.94 -19.10
N PRO A 244 -14.33 -12.00 -19.25
CA PRO A 244 -13.55 -12.52 -18.14
C PRO A 244 -12.31 -11.67 -17.86
N CYS A 245 -12.19 -11.10 -16.66
CA CYS A 245 -10.99 -10.36 -16.23
C CYS A 245 -10.41 -9.35 -17.26
N PRO A 246 -11.22 -8.42 -17.82
CA PRO A 246 -10.78 -7.57 -18.94
C PRO A 246 -9.50 -6.79 -18.64
N TRP A 247 -9.33 -6.27 -17.43
CA TRP A 247 -8.13 -5.52 -17.04
C TRP A 247 -6.85 -6.36 -17.03
N ILE A 248 -6.96 -7.65 -16.69
CA ILE A 248 -5.82 -8.56 -16.69
C ILE A 248 -5.48 -8.96 -18.12
N GLN A 249 -6.48 -9.21 -18.97
CA GLN A 249 -6.27 -9.48 -20.39
C GLN A 249 -5.49 -8.32 -21.04
N VAL A 250 -5.92 -7.07 -20.81
CA VAL A 250 -5.22 -5.88 -21.32
C VAL A 250 -3.76 -5.83 -20.83
N LYS A 251 -3.50 -6.15 -19.55
CA LYS A 251 -2.13 -6.17 -19.02
C LYS A 251 -1.30 -7.29 -19.62
N PHE A 252 -1.85 -8.49 -19.81
CA PHE A 252 -1.13 -9.57 -20.47
C PHE A 252 -0.79 -9.20 -21.91
N LEU A 253 -1.74 -8.68 -22.68
CA LEU A 253 -1.50 -8.22 -24.05
C LEU A 253 -0.41 -7.13 -24.10
N LYS A 254 -0.43 -6.16 -23.18
CA LYS A 254 0.63 -5.16 -23.06
C LYS A 254 1.96 -5.76 -22.64
N LEU A 255 1.97 -6.76 -21.76
CA LEU A 255 3.19 -7.43 -21.33
C LEU A 255 3.85 -8.18 -22.50
N LEU A 256 3.07 -8.83 -23.35
CA LEU A 256 3.58 -9.54 -24.52
C LEU A 256 4.33 -8.60 -25.49
N GLN A 257 3.99 -7.31 -25.53
CA GLN A 257 4.64 -6.32 -26.40
C GLN A 257 6.09 -6.00 -25.98
N TYR A 258 6.51 -6.33 -24.76
CA TYR A 258 7.90 -6.12 -24.32
C TYR A 258 8.89 -7.14 -24.91
N TYR A 259 8.41 -8.21 -25.54
CA TYR A 259 9.25 -9.25 -26.11
C TYR A 259 8.98 -9.37 -27.61
N PRO A 260 10.03 -9.59 -28.43
CA PRO A 260 9.84 -9.84 -29.84
C PRO A 260 9.03 -11.12 -30.06
N PRO A 261 8.23 -11.19 -31.14
CA PRO A 261 7.60 -12.44 -31.55
C PRO A 261 8.65 -13.54 -31.67
N SER A 262 8.30 -14.77 -31.27
CA SER A 262 9.16 -15.92 -31.51
C SER A 262 9.41 -16.04 -33.03
N GLY A 263 10.68 -15.96 -33.43
CA GLY A 263 11.11 -15.66 -34.80
C GLY A 263 10.62 -16.57 -35.92
N LYS A 264 9.83 -17.62 -35.64
CA LYS A 264 9.21 -18.45 -36.67
C LYS A 264 8.11 -17.73 -37.47
N PHE A 265 7.53 -16.64 -36.97
CA PHE A 265 6.45 -15.95 -37.68
C PHE A 265 6.92 -14.85 -38.65
N LEU A 266 8.11 -14.27 -38.44
CA LEU A 266 8.58 -13.19 -39.32
C LEU A 266 9.04 -13.73 -40.68
N TRP A 267 9.65 -14.92 -40.72
CA TRP A 267 10.05 -15.53 -41.99
C TRP A 267 8.85 -15.99 -42.82
N SER A 268 7.80 -16.52 -42.20
CA SER A 268 6.61 -16.97 -42.95
C SER A 268 5.79 -15.82 -43.54
N VAL A 269 5.86 -14.61 -42.98
CA VAL A 269 5.15 -13.44 -43.56
C VAL A 269 6.04 -12.73 -44.58
N ALA A 270 7.36 -12.72 -44.39
CA ALA A 270 8.29 -12.17 -45.38
C ALA A 270 8.34 -13.00 -46.67
N GLU A 271 8.09 -14.31 -46.61
CA GLU A 271 8.02 -15.17 -47.81
C GLU A 271 6.70 -15.08 -48.58
N LEU A 272 5.70 -14.34 -48.07
CA LEU A 272 4.40 -14.15 -48.72
C LEU A 272 4.28 -12.81 -49.47
N TYR A 273 5.35 -12.02 -49.55
CA TYR A 273 5.44 -10.80 -50.36
C TYR A 273 6.66 -10.87 -51.29
#